data_AF-A0A7L4GJT8-F1
#
_entry.id   AF-A0A7L4GJT8-F1
#
_cell.length_a   1.000
_cell.length_b   1.000
_cell.length_c   1.000
_cell.angle_alpha   90.00
_cell.angle_beta   90.00
_cell.angle_gamma   90.00
#
_symmetry.space_group_name_H-M   'P 1'
#
loop_
_entity.id
_entity.type
_entity.pdbx_description
1 polymer ?
#
loop_
_entity_poly.entity_id
_entity_poly.type
_entity_poly.pdbx_seq_one_letter_code
_entity_poly.pdbx_strand_id
1 'polypeptide(L)'
;PCWQVEDFVVAQECARCSSFQAKTMAECNPTGFIEKINCATSKRDEFKSCRSAVMEAHVFWRFVGTMMCVTAVFAVLVVCRQRVLDRKALEKVRKQIESI
;
A
#
# COMPACT_ATOMS: atom_id res chain seq x y z
N PRO A 1 16.09 3.11 27.67
CA PRO A 1 14.65 3.38 27.50
C PRO A 1 13.80 2.49 28.43
N CYS A 2 12.83 3.05 29.17
CA CYS A 2 12.13 2.30 30.23
C CYS A 2 11.37 1.06 29.72
N TRP A 3 10.89 1.10 28.47
CA TRP A 3 10.18 0.00 27.82
C TRP A 3 11.03 -1.23 27.46
N GLN A 4 12.35 -1.18 27.68
CA GLN A 4 13.23 -2.34 27.53
C GLN A 4 13.42 -3.11 28.84
N VAL A 5 13.08 -2.49 29.97
CA VAL A 5 13.36 -3.01 31.31
C VAL A 5 12.08 -3.24 32.12
N GLU A 6 10.98 -2.61 31.74
CA GLU A 6 9.69 -2.67 32.42
C GLU A 6 8.56 -2.93 31.43
N ASP A 7 7.45 -3.48 31.95
CA ASP A 7 6.19 -3.53 31.21
C ASP A 7 5.70 -2.10 30.91
N PHE A 8 5.20 -1.91 29.69
CA PHE A 8 4.67 -0.65 29.23
C PHE A 8 3.27 -0.82 28.65
N VAL A 9 2.47 0.23 28.77
CA VAL A 9 1.16 0.32 28.14
C VAL A 9 1.19 1.41 27.05
N VAL A 10 0.53 1.16 25.93
CA VAL A 10 0.42 2.14 24.84
C VAL A 10 -0.62 3.18 25.23
N ALA A 11 -0.17 4.39 25.52
CA ALA A 11 -1.03 5.51 25.91
C ALA A 11 -1.59 6.25 24.68
N GLN A 12 -0.83 6.29 23.59
CA GLN A 12 -1.27 6.86 22.32
C GLN A 12 -0.87 5.93 21.17
N GLU A 13 -1.84 5.58 20.34
CA GLU A 13 -1.63 4.76 19.15
C GLU A 13 -0.63 5.39 18.17
N CYS A 14 -0.01 4.53 17.38
CA CYS A 14 1.01 4.90 16.40
C CYS A 14 0.49 5.96 15.41
N ALA A 15 1.05 7.17 15.49
CA ALA A 15 0.65 8.32 14.71
C ALA A 15 1.80 8.89 13.89
N ARG A 16 1.47 9.56 12.78
CA ARG A 16 2.47 10.21 11.93
C ARG A 16 3.06 11.41 12.65
N CYS A 17 4.38 11.54 12.60
CA CYS A 17 5.06 12.69 13.15
C CYS A 17 4.66 13.97 12.42
N SER A 18 4.40 15.03 13.18
CA SER A 18 4.28 16.37 12.62
C SER A 18 5.63 16.87 12.09
N SER A 19 5.62 17.90 11.23
CA SER A 19 6.85 18.51 10.68
C SER A 19 7.78 19.06 11.76
N PHE A 20 7.24 19.48 12.90
CA PHE A 20 8.01 19.89 14.07
C PHE A 20 8.64 18.68 14.77
N GLN A 21 7.83 17.68 15.13
CA GLN A 21 8.30 16.47 15.81
C GLN A 21 9.33 15.70 14.99
N ALA A 22 9.20 15.66 13.67
CA ALA A 22 10.19 15.03 12.80
C ALA A 22 11.58 15.70 12.87
N LYS A 23 11.65 16.98 13.26
CA LYS A 23 12.92 17.71 13.43
C LYS A 23 13.45 17.65 14.87
N THR A 24 12.56 17.57 15.86
CA THR A 24 12.93 17.66 17.28
C THR A 24 13.04 16.29 17.97
N MET A 25 12.36 15.26 17.44
CA MET A 25 12.31 13.93 18.05
C MET A 25 13.08 12.95 17.16
N ALA A 26 14.13 12.33 17.72
CA ALA A 26 14.95 11.37 17.00
C ALA A 26 14.18 10.08 16.67
N GLU A 27 13.16 9.77 17.47
CA GLU A 27 12.26 8.62 17.35
C GLU A 27 11.40 8.69 16.08
N CYS A 28 11.22 9.88 15.51
CA CYS A 28 10.51 10.07 14.25
C CYS A 28 11.35 9.74 13.02
N ASN A 29 12.69 9.75 13.09
CA ASN A 29 13.56 9.62 11.94
C ASN A 29 13.50 8.24 11.22
N PRO A 30 13.44 7.09 11.92
CA PRO A 30 13.52 5.79 11.25
C PRO A 30 12.26 5.40 10.45
N THR A 31 11.06 5.75 10.93
CA THR A 31 9.80 5.37 10.28
C THR A 31 8.91 6.57 9.90
N GLY A 32 9.11 7.74 10.50
CA GLY A 32 8.20 8.88 10.39
C GLY A 32 6.96 8.78 11.28
N PHE A 33 6.90 7.77 12.15
CA PHE A 33 5.77 7.53 13.05
C PHE A 33 6.25 7.29 14.48
N ILE A 34 5.48 7.79 15.44
CA ILE A 34 5.73 7.63 16.87
C ILE A 34 4.49 7.16 17.61
N GLU A 35 4.70 6.41 18.67
CA GLU A 35 3.68 6.08 19.65
C GLU A 35 4.13 6.54 21.04
N LYS A 36 3.16 6.88 21.88
CA LYS A 36 3.40 7.27 23.27
C LYS A 36 3.11 6.08 24.16
N ILE A 37 4.07 5.74 25.01
CA ILE A 37 3.95 4.63 25.95
C ILE A 37 4.12 5.14 27.38
N ASN A 38 3.47 4.48 28.32
CA ASN A 38 3.64 4.71 29.75
C ASN A 38 4.25 3.46 30.39
N CYS A 39 5.41 3.61 31.00
CA CYS A 39 6.09 2.53 31.71
C CYS A 39 5.45 2.33 33.08
N ALA A 40 4.96 1.12 33.35
CA ALA A 40 4.09 0.84 34.49
C ALA A 40 4.80 1.03 35.84
N THR A 41 6.09 0.66 35.93
CA THR A 41 6.86 0.73 37.18
C THR A 41 7.35 2.15 37.44
N SER A 42 7.93 2.82 36.45
CA SER A 42 8.40 4.21 36.57
C SER A 42 7.29 5.27 36.49
N LYS A 43 6.08 4.91 36.04
CA LYS A 43 4.97 5.82 35.70
C LYS A 43 5.41 6.99 34.82
N ARG A 44 6.31 6.73 33.88
CA ARG A 44 6.88 7.72 32.98
C ARG A 44 6.33 7.52 31.58
N ASP A 45 5.95 8.63 30.97
CA ASP A 45 5.62 8.67 29.56
C ASP A 45 6.88 8.82 28.72
N GLU A 46 7.04 7.94 27.74
CA GLU A 46 8.13 7.95 26.77
C GLU A 46 7.58 7.82 25.35
N PHE A 47 8.37 8.25 24.37
CA PHE A 47 8.04 8.12 22.95
C PHE A 47 8.94 7.07 22.30
N LYS A 48 8.38 6.26 21.41
CA LYS A 48 9.15 5.31 20.60
C LYS A 48 8.70 5.37 19.14
N SER A 49 9.62 5.02 18.24
CA SER A 49 9.27 4.83 16.84
C SER A 49 8.38 3.60 16.70
N CYS A 50 7.30 3.71 15.95
CA CYS A 50 6.40 2.59 15.67
C CYS A 50 6.33 2.31 14.18
N ARG A 51 5.97 1.07 13.84
CA ARG A 51 5.68 0.65 12.46
C ARG A 51 4.17 0.39 12.37
N SER A 52 3.43 1.33 11.79
CA SER A 52 1.97 1.22 11.69
C SER A 52 1.57 0.19 10.62
N ALA A 53 1.05 -0.96 11.05
CA ALA A 53 0.49 -1.98 10.15
C ALA A 53 -0.68 -1.45 9.29
N VAL A 54 -1.43 -0.47 9.82
CA VAL A 54 -2.54 0.18 9.10
C VAL A 54 -2.02 0.99 7.91
N MET A 55 -0.90 1.70 8.05
CA MET A 55 -0.31 2.43 6.93
C MET A 55 0.31 1.48 5.89
N GLU A 56 0.92 0.37 6.34
CA GLU A 56 1.38 -0.67 5.41
C GLU A 56 0.22 -1.24 4.59
N ALA A 57 -0.92 -1.47 5.23
CA ALA A 57 -2.13 -1.91 4.54
C ALA A 57 -2.63 -0.87 3.52
N HIS A 58 -2.60 0.43 3.82
CA HIS A 58 -2.98 1.48 2.86
C HIS A 58 -2.06 1.54 1.64
N VAL A 59 -0.74 1.46 1.84
CA VAL A 59 0.23 1.45 0.74
C VAL A 59 0.05 0.18 -0.09
N PHE A 60 -0.13 -0.96 0.57
CA PHE A 60 -0.41 -2.23 -0.08
C PHE A 60 -1.69 -2.16 -0.92
N TRP A 61 -2.80 -1.68 -0.38
CA TRP A 61 -4.07 -1.56 -1.11
C TRP A 61 -4.00 -0.59 -2.29
N ARG A 62 -3.25 0.50 -2.17
CA ARG A 62 -3.00 1.40 -3.31
C ARG A 62 -2.23 0.68 -4.42
N PHE A 63 -1.20 -0.09 -4.07
CA PHE A 63 -0.42 -0.84 -5.05
C PHE A 63 -1.21 -1.99 -5.70
N VAL A 64 -1.92 -2.78 -4.90
CA VAL A 64 -2.77 -3.86 -5.40
C VAL A 64 -3.87 -3.31 -6.31
N GLY A 65 -4.53 -2.23 -5.89
CA GLY A 65 -5.54 -1.55 -6.70
C GLY A 65 -5.01 -1.05 -8.04
N THR A 66 -3.84 -0.41 -8.06
CA THR A 66 -3.25 0.08 -9.31
C THR A 66 -2.85 -1.06 -10.25
N MET A 67 -2.21 -2.11 -9.74
CA MET A 67 -1.83 -3.27 -10.54
C MET A 67 -3.05 -4.01 -11.10
N MET A 68 -4.12 -4.14 -10.32
CA MET A 68 -5.38 -4.70 -10.80
C MET A 68 -5.98 -3.89 -11.95
N CYS A 69 -6.06 -2.57 -11.81
CA CYS A 69 -6.57 -1.70 -12.88
C CYS A 69 -5.72 -1.80 -14.14
N VAL A 70 -4.40 -1.77 -14.01
CA VAL A 70 -3.46 -1.91 -15.14
C VAL A 70 -3.69 -3.25 -15.85
N THR A 71 -3.79 -4.35 -15.10
CA THR A 71 -4.05 -5.68 -15.65
C THR A 71 -5.37 -5.74 -16.41
N ALA A 72 -6.44 -5.16 -15.85
CA ALA A 72 -7.74 -5.11 -16.51
C ALA A 72 -7.68 -4.32 -17.83
N VAL A 73 -6.98 -3.18 -17.85
CA VAL A 73 -6.80 -2.38 -19.07
C VAL A 73 -6.06 -3.19 -20.13
N PHE A 74 -4.95 -3.84 -19.78
CA PHE A 74 -4.21 -4.66 -20.73
C PHE A 74 -5.03 -5.85 -21.23
N ALA A 75 -5.80 -6.53 -20.37
CA ALA A 75 -6.69 -7.61 -20.76
C ALA A 75 -7.74 -7.14 -21.79
N VAL A 76 -8.38 -5.99 -21.55
CA VAL A 76 -9.35 -5.40 -22.48
C VAL A 76 -8.68 -5.05 -23.81
N LEU A 77 -7.50 -4.45 -23.80
CA LEU A 77 -6.75 -4.12 -25.02
C LEU A 77 -6.43 -5.38 -25.83
N VAL A 78 -5.97 -6.45 -25.17
CA VAL A 78 -5.67 -7.73 -25.82
C VAL A 78 -6.93 -8.33 -26.45
N VAL A 79 -8.04 -8.41 -25.70
CA VAL A 79 -9.31 -8.94 -26.22
C VAL A 79 -9.81 -8.14 -27.41
N CYS A 80 -9.77 -6.81 -27.35
CA CYS A 80 -10.16 -5.95 -28.47
C CYS A 80 -9.31 -6.23 -29.71
N ARG A 81 -7.99 -6.35 -29.56
CA ARG A 81 -7.09 -6.70 -30.68
C ARG A 81 -7.39 -8.08 -31.24
N GLN A 82 -7.63 -9.07 -30.39
CA GLN A 82 -7.98 -10.44 -30.80
C GLN A 82 -9.28 -10.43 -31.61
N ARG A 83 -10.31 -9.74 -31.12
CA ARG A 83 -11.61 -9.60 -31.82
C ARG A 83 -11.48 -8.94 -33.19
N VAL A 84 -10.60 -7.95 -33.34
CA VAL A 84 -10.33 -7.31 -34.64
C VAL A 84 -9.63 -8.29 -35.59
N LEU A 85 -8.67 -9.08 -35.09
CA LEU A 85 -7.99 -10.10 -35.89
C LEU A 85 -8.97 -11.22 -36.31
N ASP A 86 -9.83 -11.68 -35.41
CA ASP A 86 -10.84 -12.71 -35.70
C ASP A 86 -11.84 -12.22 -36.76
N ARG A 87 -12.33 -10.98 -36.67
CA ARG A 87 -13.21 -10.40 -37.70
C ARG A 87 -12.54 -10.38 -39.07
N LYS A 88 -11.28 -9.95 -39.14
CA LYS A 88 -10.52 -9.93 -40.40
C LYS A 88 -10.26 -11.33 -40.95
N ALA A 89 -10.03 -12.32 -40.09
CA ALA A 89 -9.87 -13.71 -40.50
C ALA A 89 -11.18 -14.28 -41.08
N LEU A 90 -12.31 -14.01 -40.42
CA LEU A 90 -13.62 -14.49 -40.82
C LEU A 90 -14.10 -13.85 -42.13
N GLU A 91 -13.80 -12.57 -42.35
CA GLU A 91 -14.04 -11.89 -43.64
C GLU A 91 -13.22 -12.50 -44.78
N LYS A 92 -11.97 -12.89 -44.53
CA LYS A 92 -11.15 -13.60 -45.55
C LYS A 92 -11.75 -14.95 -45.91
N VAL A 93 -12.25 -15.70 -44.93
CA VAL A 93 -12.93 -17.00 -45.16
C VAL A 93 -14.23 -16.80 -45.94
N ARG A 94 -15.05 -15.80 -45.60
CA ARG A 94 -16.30 -15.50 -46.33
C ARG A 94 -16.06 -15.17 -47.80
N LYS A 95 -15.04 -14.34 -48.11
CA LYS A 95 -14.71 -14.00 -49.51
C LYS A 95 -14.27 -15.20 -50.34
N GLN A 96 -13.73 -16.26 -49.72
CA GLN A 96 -13.40 -17.50 -50.43
C GLN A 96 -14.65 -18.32 -50.78
N ILE A 97 -15.75 -18.19 -50.03
CA ILE A 97 -17.00 -18.92 -50.28
C ILE A 97 -17.85 -18.22 -51.35
N GLU A 98 -17.78 -16.89 -51.42
CA GLU A 98 -18.52 -16.07 -52.41
C GLU A 98 -17.90 -16.09 -53.82
N SER A 99 -16.65 -16.55 -53.96
CA SER A 99 -15.93 -16.61 -55.24
C SER A 99 -15.94 -18.01 -55.88
N ILE A 100 -16.76 -18.93 -55.40
CA ILE A 100 -16.92 -20.30 -55.90
C ILE A 100 -18.24 -20.40 -56.68
#